data_AF-A0A531KKB3-F1
#
_entry.id   AF-A0A531KKB3-F1
#
_cell.length_a   1.000
_cell.length_b   1.000
_cell.length_c   1.000
_cell.angle_alpha   90.00
_cell.angle_beta   90.00
_cell.angle_gamma   90.00
#
_symmetry.space_group_name_H-M   'P 1'
#
loop_
_entity.id
_entity.type
_entity.pdbx_description
1 polymer ?
#
loop_
_entity_poly.entity_id
_entity_poly.type
_entity_poly.pdbx_seq_one_letter_code
_entity_poly.pdbx_strand_id
1 'polypeptide(L)'
;AEREARGRLRIFLGAAPGVGKTYEMLMSGRARLADGVDVVIGVVETHGRKETQVLVDGYEVIPRRRVDYKGRILEEMDLDAILARRPALVLVDELAHTNAPGSRHPKRYLDVQEILTHGIDVYTTLNIQHVESLNDVVAQITRVRVRETVPDSIIDQADDIEIIDLTPDDLIKRLEEGKVYIPST
;
A
#
# COMPACT_ATOMS: atom_id res chain seq x y z
N ALA A 1 12.01 18.67 16.82
CA ALA A 1 10.77 18.84 17.59
C ALA A 1 9.56 18.27 16.85
N GLU A 2 9.09 18.84 15.72
CA GLU A 2 7.91 18.31 15.00
C GLU A 2 8.12 16.91 14.37
N ARG A 3 9.36 16.60 13.93
CA ARG A 3 9.71 15.29 13.37
C ARG A 3 9.77 14.14 14.39
N GLU A 4 9.89 14.44 15.69
CA GLU A 4 9.99 13.39 16.74
C GLU A 4 8.63 12.88 17.21
N ALA A 5 7.53 13.57 16.89
CA ALA A 5 6.16 13.18 17.26
C ALA A 5 5.37 12.57 16.10
N ARG A 6 5.84 12.72 14.85
CA ARG A 6 5.20 12.15 13.66
C ARG A 6 5.71 10.73 13.44
N GLY A 7 4.82 9.81 13.11
CA GLY A 7 5.17 8.44 12.70
C GLY A 7 6.01 8.45 11.43
N ARG A 8 6.74 7.35 11.21
CA ARG A 8 7.65 7.18 10.08
C ARG A 8 6.96 6.50 8.91
N LEU A 9 7.25 6.96 7.71
CA LEU A 9 6.74 6.39 6.46
C LEU A 9 7.84 5.60 5.76
N ARG A 10 7.61 4.30 5.52
CA ARG A 10 8.42 3.48 4.62
C ARG A 10 7.61 3.08 3.39
N ILE A 11 8.18 3.31 2.21
CA ILE A 11 7.55 2.97 0.93
C ILE A 11 8.31 1.83 0.27
N PHE A 12 7.60 0.73 -0.01
CA PHE A 12 8.05 -0.36 -0.87
C PHE A 12 7.67 -0.02 -2.32
N LEU A 13 8.63 0.52 -3.06
CA LEU A 13 8.45 1.05 -4.42
C LEU A 13 8.81 -0.02 -5.44
N GLY A 14 8.00 -0.20 -6.47
CA GLY A 14 8.27 -1.19 -7.53
C GLY A 14 7.87 -0.71 -8.91
N ALA A 15 8.48 -1.30 -9.93
CA ALA A 15 8.25 -0.93 -11.32
C ALA A 15 6.83 -1.30 -11.80
N ALA A 16 6.27 -2.41 -11.32
CA ALA A 16 5.01 -2.96 -11.80
C ALA A 16 4.28 -3.82 -10.75
N PRO A 17 2.99 -4.14 -10.96
CA PRO A 17 2.33 -5.23 -10.25
C PRO A 17 3.11 -6.54 -10.42
N GLY A 18 3.18 -7.37 -9.37
CA GLY A 18 3.83 -8.69 -9.45
C GLY A 18 5.31 -8.76 -9.06
N VAL A 19 6.00 -7.62 -8.91
CA VAL A 19 7.43 -7.57 -8.51
C VAL A 19 7.69 -7.98 -7.06
N GLY A 20 6.66 -8.03 -6.21
CA GLY A 20 6.79 -8.55 -4.83
C GLY A 20 6.57 -7.55 -3.69
N LYS A 21 6.24 -6.28 -3.97
CA LYS A 21 6.06 -5.22 -2.94
C LYS A 21 5.27 -5.65 -1.69
N THR A 22 4.06 -6.18 -1.87
CA THR A 22 3.22 -6.63 -0.73
C THR A 22 3.87 -7.77 0.05
N TYR A 23 4.57 -8.69 -0.63
CA TYR A 23 5.26 -9.78 0.02
C TYR A 23 6.40 -9.24 0.89
N GLU A 24 7.21 -8.33 0.34
CA GLU A 24 8.32 -7.73 1.08
C GLU A 24 7.83 -6.87 2.25
N MET A 25 6.77 -6.09 2.05
CA MET A 25 6.13 -5.32 3.13
C MET A 25 5.68 -6.23 4.29
N LEU A 26 5.06 -7.38 3.99
CA LEU A 26 4.65 -8.36 4.99
C LEU A 26 5.83 -9.10 5.62
N MET A 27 6.92 -9.34 4.91
CA MET A 27 8.14 -9.93 5.50
C MET A 27 8.80 -8.95 6.45
N SER A 28 8.94 -7.70 6.03
CA SER A 28 9.46 -6.60 6.84
C SER A 28 8.60 -6.34 8.09
N GLY A 29 7.27 -6.34 7.97
CA GLY A 29 6.38 -6.25 9.14
C GLY A 29 6.55 -7.42 10.11
N ARG A 30 6.85 -8.62 9.60
CA ARG A 30 6.97 -9.84 10.42
C ARG A 30 8.27 -9.85 11.19
N ALA A 31 9.33 -9.29 10.61
CA ALA A 31 10.56 -8.99 11.35
C ALA A 31 10.29 -8.02 12.52
N ARG A 32 9.48 -6.97 12.31
CA ARG A 32 9.10 -6.03 13.38
C ARG A 32 8.26 -6.70 14.47
N LEU A 33 7.32 -7.57 14.11
CA LEU A 33 6.59 -8.40 15.08
C LEU A 33 7.54 -9.28 15.91
N ALA A 34 8.53 -9.92 15.26
CA ALA A 34 9.51 -10.75 15.94
C ALA A 34 10.40 -9.95 16.92
N ASP A 35 10.64 -8.67 16.61
CA ASP A 35 11.31 -7.72 17.52
C ASP A 35 10.39 -7.19 18.65
N GLY A 36 9.14 -7.65 18.72
CA GLY A 36 8.17 -7.25 19.74
C GLY A 36 7.45 -5.93 19.46
N VAL A 37 7.50 -5.42 18.23
CA VAL A 37 6.74 -4.22 17.83
C VAL A 37 5.25 -4.57 17.68
N ASP A 38 4.37 -3.67 18.13
CA ASP A 38 2.92 -3.79 17.91
C ASP A 38 2.59 -3.44 16.45
N VAL A 39 2.41 -4.48 15.61
CA VAL A 39 2.14 -4.35 14.17
C VAL A 39 0.76 -4.88 13.84
N VAL A 40 -0.01 -4.09 13.10
CA VAL A 40 -1.32 -4.50 12.57
C VAL A 40 -1.38 -4.33 11.06
N ILE A 41 -2.24 -5.11 10.40
CA ILE A 41 -2.61 -4.87 9.00
C ILE A 41 -3.83 -3.97 8.97
N GLY A 42 -3.70 -2.79 8.33
CA GLY A 42 -4.82 -1.91 8.02
C GLY A 42 -5.51 -2.34 6.72
N VAL A 43 -4.71 -2.57 5.67
CA VAL A 43 -5.19 -3.13 4.41
C VAL A 43 -4.03 -3.81 3.67
N VAL A 44 -4.26 -5.02 3.17
CA VAL A 44 -3.32 -5.80 2.34
C VAL A 44 -4.07 -6.41 1.17
N GLU A 45 -3.51 -6.29 -0.03
CA GLU A 45 -4.07 -6.85 -1.26
C GLU A 45 -3.26 -8.07 -1.70
N THR A 46 -3.74 -9.26 -1.31
CA THR A 46 -3.07 -10.52 -1.68
C THR A 46 -3.28 -10.90 -3.15
N HIS A 47 -4.37 -10.40 -3.76
CA HIS A 47 -4.83 -10.73 -5.10
C HIS A 47 -4.82 -12.23 -5.42
N GLY A 48 -5.23 -13.05 -4.46
CA GLY A 48 -5.33 -14.51 -4.63
C GLY A 48 -4.00 -15.27 -4.56
N ARG A 49 -2.87 -14.60 -4.30
CA ARG A 49 -1.57 -15.25 -4.15
C ARG A 49 -1.49 -15.98 -2.81
N LYS A 50 -1.53 -17.31 -2.85
CA LYS A 50 -1.45 -18.19 -1.66
C LYS A 50 -0.25 -17.88 -0.78
N GLU A 51 0.92 -17.68 -1.38
CA GLU A 51 2.16 -17.36 -0.65
C GLU A 51 2.03 -16.06 0.16
N THR A 52 1.35 -15.05 -0.38
CA THR A 52 1.09 -13.79 0.32
C THR A 52 0.00 -13.94 1.39
N GLN A 53 -1.01 -14.77 1.15
CA GLN A 53 -2.06 -15.06 2.13
C GLN A 53 -1.48 -15.73 3.39
N VAL A 54 -0.57 -16.69 3.22
CA VAL A 54 0.12 -17.33 4.36
C VAL A 54 0.93 -16.34 5.18
N LEU A 55 1.45 -15.27 4.57
CA LEU A 55 2.16 -14.23 5.32
C LEU A 55 1.23 -13.34 6.14
N VAL A 56 -0.04 -13.21 5.76
CA VAL A 56 -1.05 -12.50 6.56
C VAL A 56 -1.35 -13.28 7.85
N ASP A 57 -1.24 -14.62 7.81
CA ASP A 57 -1.39 -15.44 9.00
C ASP A 57 -0.32 -15.09 10.05
N GLY A 58 -0.79 -14.71 11.24
CA GLY A 58 0.04 -14.27 12.36
C GLY A 58 0.01 -12.76 12.63
N TYR A 59 -0.63 -11.97 11.76
CA TYR A 59 -0.93 -10.56 12.03
C TYR A 59 -2.28 -10.38 12.70
N GLU A 60 -2.38 -9.37 13.57
CA GLU A 60 -3.67 -8.73 13.88
C GLU A 60 -4.11 -7.94 12.64
N VAL A 61 -5.34 -8.18 12.16
CA VAL A 61 -5.90 -7.51 10.98
C VAL A 61 -7.08 -6.66 11.41
N ILE A 62 -7.03 -5.36 11.11
CA ILE A 62 -8.16 -4.46 11.33
C ILE A 62 -9.24 -4.80 10.28
N PRO A 63 -10.48 -5.12 10.69
CA PRO A 63 -11.55 -5.43 9.76
C PRO A 63 -11.81 -4.26 8.80
N ARG A 64 -11.99 -4.58 7.51
CA ARG A 64 -12.30 -3.57 6.49
C ARG A 64 -13.67 -2.97 6.72
N ARG A 65 -13.80 -1.67 6.47
CA ARG A 65 -15.08 -0.96 6.47
C ARG A 65 -15.81 -1.23 5.15
N ARG A 66 -17.08 -1.58 5.23
CA ARG A 66 -17.94 -1.78 4.05
C ARG A 66 -18.62 -0.47 3.67
N VAL A 67 -18.56 -0.10 2.39
CA VAL A 67 -19.12 1.13 1.85
C VAL A 67 -20.07 0.80 0.70
N ASP A 68 -21.36 1.12 0.86
CA ASP A 68 -22.34 0.97 -0.19
C ASP A 68 -22.17 2.07 -1.26
N TYR A 69 -21.90 1.67 -2.49
CA TYR A 69 -21.76 2.59 -3.62
C TYR A 69 -22.40 2.03 -4.89
N LYS A 70 -23.45 2.72 -5.38
CA LYS A 70 -24.19 2.36 -6.60
C LYS A 70 -24.64 0.89 -6.65
N GLY A 71 -25.12 0.37 -5.52
CA GLY A 71 -25.59 -1.02 -5.40
C GLY A 71 -24.46 -2.07 -5.35
N ARG A 72 -23.20 -1.65 -5.20
CA ARG A 72 -22.06 -2.52 -4.92
C ARG A 72 -21.51 -2.20 -3.55
N ILE A 73 -20.96 -3.22 -2.89
CA ILE A 73 -20.26 -3.07 -1.62
C ILE A 73 -18.78 -2.97 -1.92
N LEU A 74 -18.20 -1.83 -1.58
CA LEU A 74 -16.75 -1.61 -1.60
C LEU A 74 -16.19 -1.89 -0.22
N GLU A 75 -14.96 -2.38 -0.15
CA GLU A 75 -14.25 -2.59 1.11
C GLU A 75 -13.08 -1.61 1.18
N GLU A 76 -12.97 -0.90 2.29
CA GLU A 76 -11.91 0.08 2.52
C GLU A 76 -11.19 -0.18 3.84
N MET A 77 -9.98 0.35 3.93
CA MET A 77 -9.26 0.45 5.20
C MET A 77 -10.12 1.21 6.22
N ASP A 78 -10.24 0.68 7.43
CA ASP A 78 -10.93 1.37 8.52
C ASP A 78 -9.94 2.29 9.28
N LEU A 79 -9.81 3.51 8.77
CA LEU A 79 -8.92 4.54 9.33
C LEU A 79 -9.25 4.83 10.80
N ASP A 80 -10.53 5.00 11.13
CA ASP A 80 -10.94 5.34 12.50
C ASP A 80 -10.62 4.19 13.47
N ALA A 81 -10.78 2.93 13.05
CA ALA A 81 -10.39 1.77 13.85
C ALA A 81 -8.86 1.69 14.07
N ILE A 82 -8.05 1.99 13.05
CA ILE A 82 -6.59 2.05 13.19
C ILE A 82 -6.19 3.14 14.20
N LEU A 83 -6.74 4.34 14.06
CA LEU A 83 -6.45 5.46 14.98
C LEU A 83 -6.91 5.18 16.41
N ALA A 84 -8.03 4.48 16.59
CA ALA A 84 -8.50 4.06 17.92
C ALA A 84 -7.62 2.96 18.53
N ARG A 85 -7.14 2.00 17.71
CA ARG A 85 -6.27 0.90 18.14
C ARG A 85 -4.85 1.35 18.49
N ARG A 86 -4.37 2.44 17.88
CA ARG A 86 -3.05 3.04 18.11
C ARG A 86 -1.89 2.03 18.08
N PRO A 87 -1.73 1.23 17.01
CA PRO A 87 -0.58 0.35 16.86
C PRO A 87 0.73 1.15 16.78
N ALA A 88 1.87 0.51 17.01
CA ALA A 88 3.17 1.14 16.75
C ALA A 88 3.45 1.23 15.25
N LEU A 89 3.02 0.22 14.48
CA LEU A 89 3.16 0.15 13.02
C LEU A 89 1.88 -0.39 12.39
N VAL A 90 1.46 0.21 11.27
CA VAL A 90 0.40 -0.32 10.41
C VAL A 90 0.89 -0.58 8.98
N LEU A 91 0.49 -1.73 8.43
CA LEU A 91 0.74 -2.08 7.02
C LEU A 91 -0.45 -1.65 6.15
N VAL A 92 -0.17 -0.88 5.10
CA VAL A 92 -1.18 -0.26 4.22
C VAL A 92 -0.78 -0.45 2.76
N ASP A 93 -1.43 -1.36 2.04
CA ASP A 93 -1.17 -1.57 0.60
C ASP A 93 -1.74 -0.44 -0.27
N GLU A 94 -1.15 -0.28 -1.46
CA GLU A 94 -1.65 0.59 -2.54
C GLU A 94 -1.79 2.08 -2.15
N LEU A 95 -0.68 2.75 -1.89
CA LEU A 95 -0.66 4.19 -1.50
C LEU A 95 -1.43 5.10 -2.47
N ALA A 96 -1.45 4.73 -3.75
CA ALA A 96 -2.12 5.46 -4.82
C ALA A 96 -3.64 5.29 -4.87
N HIS A 97 -4.21 4.38 -4.08
CA HIS A 97 -5.63 4.02 -4.13
C HIS A 97 -6.55 5.24 -3.96
N THR A 98 -7.62 5.27 -4.74
CA THR A 98 -8.73 6.22 -4.60
C THR A 98 -9.80 5.63 -3.72
N ASN A 99 -9.98 6.22 -2.54
CA ASN A 99 -10.91 5.71 -1.56
C ASN A 99 -12.36 5.76 -2.09
N ALA A 100 -13.17 4.82 -1.62
CA ALA A 100 -14.60 4.76 -1.91
C ALA A 100 -15.30 6.11 -1.66
N PRO A 101 -16.24 6.53 -2.52
CA PRO A 101 -17.00 7.78 -2.33
C PRO A 101 -17.67 7.86 -0.96
N GLY A 102 -17.58 9.04 -0.31
CA GLY A 102 -18.07 9.25 1.05
C GLY A 102 -17.07 8.89 2.16
N SER A 103 -15.85 8.45 1.81
CA SER A 103 -14.75 8.33 2.78
C SER A 103 -14.28 9.70 3.28
N ARG A 104 -13.69 9.75 4.49
CA ARG A 104 -13.14 10.98 5.09
C ARG A 104 -12.16 11.67 4.14
N HIS A 105 -11.28 10.89 3.52
CA HIS A 105 -10.37 11.37 2.50
C HIS A 105 -10.62 10.71 1.15
N PRO A 106 -10.38 11.45 0.04
CA PRO A 106 -10.52 10.90 -1.32
C PRO A 106 -9.38 9.95 -1.73
N LYS A 107 -8.23 9.97 -1.05
CA LYS A 107 -7.02 9.24 -1.44
C LYS A 107 -6.41 8.54 -0.23
N ARG A 108 -5.92 7.31 -0.40
CA ARG A 108 -5.31 6.53 0.67
C ARG A 108 -4.04 7.18 1.23
N TYR A 109 -3.26 7.88 0.42
CA TYR A 109 -2.11 8.63 0.93
C TYR A 109 -2.49 9.72 1.95
N LEU A 110 -3.72 10.26 1.90
CA LEU A 110 -4.20 11.21 2.90
C LEU A 110 -4.56 10.50 4.21
N ASP A 111 -5.12 9.28 4.13
CA ASP A 111 -5.32 8.43 5.31
C ASP A 111 -3.97 8.10 5.98
N VAL A 112 -2.98 7.73 5.16
CA VAL A 112 -1.61 7.48 5.62
C VAL A 112 -1.03 8.73 6.29
N GLN A 113 -1.22 9.92 5.72
CA GLN A 113 -0.79 11.16 6.37
C GLN A 113 -1.49 11.39 7.72
N GLU A 114 -2.79 11.13 7.85
CA GLU A 114 -3.49 11.23 9.14
C GLU A 114 -2.95 10.19 10.16
N ILE A 115 -2.66 8.96 9.72
CA ILE A 115 -2.05 7.95 10.60
C ILE A 115 -0.68 8.43 11.12
N LEU A 116 0.17 8.95 10.23
CA LEU A 116 1.50 9.44 10.59
C LEU A 116 1.42 10.64 11.55
N THR A 117 0.45 11.56 11.39
CA THR A 117 0.31 12.71 12.30
C THR A 117 -0.15 12.30 13.70
N HIS A 118 -0.73 11.11 13.86
CA HIS A 118 -1.06 10.51 15.16
C HIS A 118 0.10 9.70 15.78
N GLY A 119 1.29 9.73 15.17
CA GLY A 119 2.50 9.10 15.70
C GLY A 119 2.59 7.60 15.42
N ILE A 120 1.80 7.07 14.48
CA ILE A 120 1.80 5.66 14.10
C ILE A 120 2.68 5.49 12.85
N ASP A 121 3.64 4.57 12.89
CA ASP A 121 4.47 4.27 11.72
C ASP A 121 3.63 3.58 10.63
N VAL A 122 3.97 3.82 9.35
CA VAL A 122 3.28 3.24 8.21
C VAL A 122 4.27 2.60 7.26
N TYR A 123 4.03 1.33 6.93
CA TYR A 123 4.63 0.66 5.80
C TYR A 123 3.61 0.59 4.67
N THR A 124 4.00 1.00 3.47
CA THR A 124 3.09 1.06 2.32
C THR A 124 3.74 0.60 1.03
N THR A 125 2.93 0.21 0.05
CA THR A 125 3.43 -0.12 -1.30
C THR A 125 3.03 0.95 -2.32
N LEU A 126 3.87 1.12 -3.36
CA LEU A 126 3.61 2.04 -4.47
C LEU A 126 4.20 1.47 -5.77
N ASN A 127 3.45 1.52 -6.88
CA ASN A 127 4.07 1.36 -8.20
C ASN A 127 4.52 2.71 -8.73
N ILE A 128 5.69 2.74 -9.38
CA ILE A 128 6.29 3.95 -9.94
C ILE A 128 5.36 4.66 -10.94
N GLN A 129 4.49 3.92 -11.62
CA GLN A 129 3.53 4.47 -12.58
C GLN A 129 2.51 5.46 -11.97
N HIS A 130 2.31 5.40 -10.65
CA HIS A 130 1.37 6.27 -9.95
C HIS A 130 2.00 7.57 -9.46
N VAL A 131 3.31 7.76 -9.61
CA VAL A 131 3.95 9.03 -9.26
C VAL A 131 3.51 10.10 -10.26
N GLU A 132 3.00 11.22 -9.73
CA GLU A 132 2.36 12.26 -10.54
C GLU A 132 3.30 12.82 -11.62
N SER A 133 4.55 13.14 -11.27
CA SER A 133 5.56 13.62 -12.23
C SER A 133 5.89 12.63 -13.36
N LEU A 134 5.65 11.33 -13.16
CA LEU A 134 5.98 10.28 -14.13
C LEU A 134 4.80 9.88 -15.01
N ASN A 135 3.60 10.40 -14.75
CA ASN A 135 2.37 10.00 -15.42
C ASN A 135 2.45 10.18 -16.95
N ASP A 136 2.95 11.34 -17.40
CA ASP A 136 3.06 11.65 -18.83
C ASP A 136 4.07 10.75 -19.54
N VAL A 137 5.21 10.47 -18.90
CA VAL A 137 6.25 9.58 -19.44
C VAL A 137 5.71 8.16 -19.56
N VAL A 138 5.05 7.66 -18.52
CA VAL A 138 4.41 6.34 -18.51
C VAL A 138 3.35 6.26 -19.60
N ALA A 139 2.50 7.27 -19.75
CA ALA A 139 1.45 7.30 -20.76
C ALA A 139 2.01 7.35 -22.19
N GLN A 140 3.13 8.04 -22.42
CA GLN A 140 3.80 8.07 -23.73
C GLN A 140 4.36 6.69 -24.12
N ILE A 141 4.95 5.97 -23.16
CA ILE A 141 5.57 4.66 -23.39
C ILE A 141 4.49 3.57 -23.52
N THR A 142 3.56 3.51 -22.57
CA THR A 142 2.59 2.40 -22.45
C THR A 142 1.29 2.64 -23.20
N ARG A 143 1.01 3.89 -23.61
CA ARG A 143 -0.29 4.35 -24.13
C ARG A 143 -1.45 4.24 -23.14
N VAL A 144 -1.17 3.90 -21.88
CA VAL A 144 -2.17 3.78 -20.80
C VAL A 144 -2.08 5.01 -19.90
N ARG A 145 -3.23 5.65 -19.65
CA ARG A 145 -3.32 6.75 -18.68
C ARG A 145 -3.58 6.22 -17.29
N VAL A 146 -2.68 6.51 -16.37
CA VAL A 146 -2.84 6.17 -14.95
C VAL A 146 -3.71 7.25 -14.30
N ARG A 147 -4.89 6.85 -13.80
CA ARG A 147 -5.85 7.78 -13.16
C ARG A 147 -5.58 7.99 -11.68
N GLU A 148 -5.03 6.98 -11.03
CA GLU A 148 -4.71 7.00 -9.62
C GLU A 148 -3.28 7.46 -9.44
N THR A 149 -3.10 8.66 -8.89
CA THR A 149 -1.78 9.26 -8.70
C THR A 149 -1.51 9.60 -7.24
N VAL A 150 -0.22 9.70 -6.93
CA VAL A 150 0.35 10.19 -5.67
C VAL A 150 1.27 11.35 -6.01
N PRO A 151 1.09 12.52 -5.37
CA PRO A 151 2.01 13.65 -5.54
C PRO A 151 3.42 13.27 -5.09
N ASP A 152 4.43 13.72 -5.83
CA ASP A 152 5.85 13.51 -5.52
C ASP A 152 6.19 13.91 -4.07
N SER A 153 5.56 14.98 -3.57
CA SER A 153 5.76 15.49 -2.21
C SER A 153 5.41 14.48 -1.09
N ILE A 154 4.57 13.48 -1.36
CA ILE A 154 4.30 12.38 -0.42
C ILE A 154 5.48 11.42 -0.34
N ILE A 155 6.13 11.19 -1.48
CA ILE A 155 7.29 10.30 -1.61
C ILE A 155 8.51 10.98 -1.00
N ASP A 156 8.69 12.28 -1.25
CA ASP A 156 9.75 13.10 -0.65
C ASP A 156 9.68 13.17 0.88
N GLN A 157 8.48 12.92 1.45
CA GLN A 157 8.27 12.86 2.90
C GLN A 157 8.57 11.48 3.50
N ALA A 158 8.81 10.45 2.69
CA ALA A 158 9.13 9.13 3.20
C ALA A 158 10.48 9.13 3.94
N ASP A 159 10.50 8.46 5.09
CA ASP A 159 11.72 8.29 5.89
C ASP A 159 12.61 7.19 5.31
N ASP A 160 12.01 6.22 4.61
CA ASP A 160 12.70 5.14 3.91
C ASP A 160 11.95 4.75 2.63
N ILE A 161 12.71 4.44 1.58
CA ILE A 161 12.18 3.94 0.31
C ILE A 161 12.99 2.71 -0.08
N GLU A 162 12.32 1.58 -0.13
CA GLU A 162 12.91 0.31 -0.56
C GLU A 162 12.46 -0.02 -1.98
N ILE A 163 13.43 -0.19 -2.88
CA ILE A 163 13.16 -0.52 -4.28
C ILE A 163 13.07 -2.04 -4.41
N ILE A 164 11.88 -2.51 -4.78
CA ILE A 164 11.58 -3.91 -5.05
C ILE A 164 11.69 -4.14 -6.56
N ASP A 165 12.80 -4.78 -6.95
CA ASP A 165 13.15 -5.04 -8.33
C ASP A 165 12.90 -6.50 -8.72
N LEU A 166 12.57 -6.68 -10.01
CA LEU A 166 12.44 -7.97 -10.66
C LEU A 166 12.73 -7.77 -12.15
N THR A 167 13.48 -8.69 -12.75
CA THR A 167 13.77 -8.59 -14.18
C THR A 167 12.47 -8.67 -15.00
N PRO A 168 12.40 -7.99 -16.16
CA PRO A 168 11.23 -8.10 -17.04
C PRO A 168 10.91 -9.54 -17.44
N ASP A 169 11.92 -10.36 -17.72
CA ASP A 169 11.75 -11.77 -18.10
C ASP A 169 11.13 -12.59 -16.96
N ASP A 170 11.59 -12.38 -15.71
CA ASP A 170 11.00 -13.03 -14.54
C ASP A 170 9.57 -12.56 -14.29
N LEU A 171 9.28 -11.27 -14.53
CA LEU A 171 7.93 -10.74 -14.39
C LEU A 171 6.97 -11.35 -15.43
N ILE A 172 7.42 -11.47 -16.68
CA ILE A 172 6.67 -12.13 -17.77
C ILE A 172 6.41 -13.59 -17.40
N LYS A 173 7.42 -14.31 -16.93
CA LYS A 173 7.26 -15.70 -16.47
C LYS A 173 6.24 -15.81 -15.35
N ARG A 174 6.27 -14.91 -14.36
CA ARG A 174 5.27 -14.89 -13.28
C ARG A 174 3.87 -14.61 -13.80
N LEU A 175 3.74 -13.78 -14.83
CA LEU A 175 2.45 -13.52 -15.48
C LEU A 175 1.93 -14.77 -16.20
N GLU A 176 2.78 -15.46 -16.96
CA GLU A 176 2.46 -16.73 -17.63
C GLU A 176 2.05 -17.82 -16.64
N GLU A 177 2.68 -17.84 -15.45
CA GLU A 177 2.35 -18.75 -14.35
C GLU A 177 1.09 -18.33 -13.56
N GLY A 178 0.43 -17.23 -13.94
CA GLY A 178 -0.77 -16.72 -13.24
C GLY A 178 -0.49 -16.16 -11.84
N LYS A 179 0.76 -15.82 -11.54
CA LYS A 179 1.20 -15.27 -10.24
C LYS A 179 1.15 -13.75 -10.16
N VAL A 180 0.72 -13.09 -11.24
CA VAL A 180 0.54 -11.64 -11.32
C VAL A 180 -0.93 -11.35 -11.59
N TYR A 181 -1.54 -10.57 -10.69
CA TYR A 181 -2.89 -10.08 -10.89
C TYR A 181 -2.89 -8.91 -11.87
N ILE A 182 -3.80 -8.93 -12.83
CA ILE A 182 -4.09 -7.81 -13.73
C ILE A 182 -5.46 -7.26 -13.34
N PRO A 183 -5.55 -6.03 -12.81
CA PRO A 183 -6.84 -5.38 -12.61
C PRO A 183 -7.59 -5.31 -13.95
N SER A 184 -8.86 -5.73 -13.96
CA SER A 184 -9.71 -5.58 -15.14
C SER A 184 -9.97 -4.10 -15.40
N THR A 185 -9.48 -3.61 -16.54
CA THR A 185 -9.64 -2.23 -17.03
C THR A 185 -11.10 -1.84 -17.26
#